data_AF-A0A9J6GF33-F1
#
_entry.id   AF-A0A9J6GF33-F1
#
_cell.length_a   1.000
_cell.length_b   1.000
_cell.length_c   1.000
_cell.angle_alpha   90.00
_cell.angle_beta   90.00
_cell.angle_gamma   90.00
#
_symmetry.space_group_name_H-M   'P 1'
#
loop_
_entity.id
_entity.type
_entity.pdbx_description
1 polymer ?
#
loop_
_entity_poly.entity_id
_entity_poly.type
_entity_poly.pdbx_seq_one_letter_code
_entity_poly.pdbx_strand_id
1 'polypeptide(L)'
;MNTLYVAHALPGHSGDYSCGISLRDAHRLRVEPASDARSGVLHRDSQRACLHLVPNKSLEIPCELSSSGRSVTWYKDDDVLSQGDGGRIRIQPGGLEIRDSKSSDAGTYTCLGSGGMGVSVSVAAPIAIEPMPAYQNAKVC
;
A
#
# COMPACT_ATOMS: atom_id res chain seq x y z
N MET A 1 11.71 14.24 38.64
CA MET A 1 11.41 13.03 37.82
C MET A 1 9.98 12.66 38.14
N ASN A 2 9.03 13.09 37.31
CA ASN A 2 7.60 12.99 37.60
C ASN A 2 6.89 12.40 36.37
N THR A 3 7.10 11.12 36.14
CA THR A 3 6.53 10.38 35.01
C THR A 3 5.52 9.38 35.54
N LEU A 4 4.29 9.43 35.04
CA LEU A 4 3.27 8.43 35.33
C LEU A 4 3.57 7.18 34.48
N TYR A 5 3.82 6.05 35.13
CA TYR A 5 4.10 4.78 34.48
C TYR A 5 2.97 3.78 34.76
N VAL A 6 2.44 3.19 33.69
CA VAL A 6 1.42 2.12 33.77
C VAL A 6 2.05 0.85 33.19
N ALA A 7 2.41 -0.09 34.07
CA ALA A 7 3.12 -1.31 33.68
C ALA A 7 2.29 -2.27 32.80
N HIS A 8 0.97 -2.33 33.04
CA HIS A 8 0.04 -3.18 32.31
C HIS A 8 -1.17 -2.34 31.87
N ALA A 9 -1.11 -1.79 30.65
CA ALA A 9 -2.19 -1.00 30.10
C ALA A 9 -3.38 -1.88 29.71
N LEU A 10 -4.54 -1.66 30.35
CA LEU A 10 -5.82 -2.29 30.04
C LEU A 10 -6.73 -1.28 29.36
N PRO A 11 -7.76 -1.70 28.60
CA PRO A 11 -8.71 -0.79 27.96
C PRO A 11 -9.35 0.20 28.95
N GLY A 12 -9.58 -0.21 30.21
CA GLY A 12 -10.11 0.66 31.26
C GLY A 12 -9.17 1.77 31.74
N HIS A 13 -7.89 1.77 31.33
CA HIS A 13 -6.95 2.85 31.58
C HIS A 13 -7.03 3.94 30.49
N SER A 14 -7.90 3.80 29.49
CA SER A 14 -8.15 4.89 28.56
C SER A 14 -8.83 6.06 29.27
N GLY A 15 -8.42 7.28 28.96
CA GLY A 15 -8.97 8.46 29.60
C GLY A 15 -8.13 9.71 29.38
N ASP A 16 -8.52 10.76 30.08
CA ASP A 16 -7.86 12.06 30.06
C ASP A 16 -6.88 12.16 31.23
N TYR A 17 -5.60 12.28 30.91
CA TYR A 17 -4.52 12.42 31.88
C TYR A 17 -4.05 13.87 31.86
N SER A 18 -3.94 14.49 33.04
CA SER A 18 -3.49 15.87 33.16
C SER A 18 -2.24 15.96 34.03
N CYS A 19 -1.24 16.71 33.59
CA CYS A 19 -0.02 16.99 34.35
C CYS A 19 0.20 18.50 34.44
N GLY A 20 0.28 19.05 35.65
CA GLY A 20 0.54 20.47 35.86
C GLY A 20 0.57 20.84 37.34
N ILE A 21 1.12 22.02 37.63
CA ILE A 21 1.22 22.57 38.99
C ILE A 21 -0.16 23.08 39.47
N SER A 22 -1.05 23.42 38.54
CA SER A 22 -2.42 23.88 38.79
C SER A 22 -3.31 23.51 37.61
N LEU A 23 -4.62 23.37 37.84
CA LEU A 23 -5.59 22.99 36.81
C LEU A 23 -5.65 23.95 35.61
N ARG A 24 -5.18 25.20 35.79
CA ARG A 24 -5.14 26.24 34.74
C ARG A 24 -3.96 26.08 33.77
N ASP A 25 -2.90 25.38 34.20
CA ASP A 25 -1.64 25.22 33.47
C ASP A 25 -1.31 23.73 33.24
N ALA A 26 -2.33 22.86 33.33
CA ALA A 26 -2.15 21.42 33.18
C ALA A 26 -2.14 21.02 31.70
N HIS A 27 -1.09 20.32 31.29
CA HIS A 27 -1.03 19.67 30.00
C HIS A 27 -1.88 18.41 30.02
N ARG A 28 -2.72 18.25 29.01
CA ARG A 28 -3.75 17.21 28.93
C ARG A 28 -3.41 16.22 27.82
N LEU A 29 -3.34 14.94 28.17
CA LEU A 29 -3.08 13.82 27.29
C LEU A 29 -4.29 12.91 27.27
N ARG A 30 -4.91 12.74 26.10
CA ARG A 30 -6.00 11.79 25.92
C ARG A 30 -5.46 10.46 25.42
N VAL A 31 -5.69 9.39 26.19
CA VAL A 31 -5.29 8.02 25.86
C VAL A 31 -6.53 7.24 25.50
N GLU A 32 -6.58 6.73 24.27
CA GLU A 32 -7.70 5.93 23.77
C GLU A 32 -7.37 4.43 23.90
N PRO A 33 -8.37 3.56 24.13
CA PRO A 33 -8.14 2.13 24.19
C PRO A 33 -7.79 1.63 22.78
N ALA A 34 -6.85 0.69 22.68
CA ALA A 34 -6.44 0.10 21.40
C ALA A 34 -7.55 -0.70 20.68
N SER A 35 -8.75 -0.79 21.28
CA SER A 35 -9.83 -1.67 20.85
C SER A 35 -10.96 -1.01 20.05
N ASP A 36 -10.81 0.23 19.57
CA ASP A 36 -11.75 0.79 18.61
C ASP A 36 -11.06 1.63 17.52
N ALA A 37 -10.25 0.95 16.70
CA ALA A 37 -9.93 1.41 15.37
C ALA A 37 -11.13 1.22 14.42
N ARG A 38 -12.33 1.68 14.80
CA ARG A 38 -13.40 1.91 13.82
C ARG A 38 -13.32 3.34 13.31
N SER A 39 -12.70 3.43 12.14
CA SER A 39 -13.08 4.34 11.05
C SER A 39 -13.26 5.81 11.44
N GLY A 40 -12.14 6.51 11.60
CA GLY A 40 -12.12 7.96 11.81
C GLY A 40 -10.98 8.68 11.09
N VAL A 41 -10.35 8.01 10.12
CA VAL A 41 -9.32 8.63 9.30
C VAL A 41 -9.66 8.30 7.85
N LEU A 42 -10.31 9.25 7.16
CA LEU A 42 -10.08 9.39 5.73
C LEU A 42 -8.61 9.78 5.59
N HIS A 43 -7.71 8.80 5.69
CA HIS A 43 -6.34 8.96 5.26
C HIS A 43 -6.47 9.05 3.75
N ARG A 44 -6.62 10.29 3.30
CA ARG A 44 -6.59 10.73 1.91
C ARG A 44 -5.16 10.58 1.34
N ASP A 45 -4.50 9.50 1.73
CA ASP A 45 -3.13 9.10 1.41
C ASP A 45 -2.91 7.59 1.68
N SER A 46 -3.88 6.71 1.37
CA SER A 46 -3.64 5.24 1.41
C SER A 46 -4.51 4.41 0.44
N GLN A 47 -5.28 5.05 -0.46
CA GLN A 47 -6.00 4.34 -1.53
C GLN A 47 -5.18 4.16 -2.81
N ARG A 48 -3.84 4.28 -2.74
CA ARG A 48 -3.00 3.64 -3.74
C ARG A 48 -3.00 2.16 -3.39
N ALA A 49 -3.77 1.35 -4.12
CA ALA A 49 -3.65 -0.09 -4.02
C ALA A 49 -2.18 -0.42 -4.36
N CYS A 50 -1.42 -0.84 -3.35
CA CYS A 50 -0.03 -1.25 -3.51
C CYS A 50 0.00 -2.76 -3.65
N LEU A 51 0.11 -3.26 -4.87
CA LEU A 51 0.25 -4.68 -5.14
C LEU A 51 1.73 -5.07 -5.08
N HIS A 52 2.03 -6.22 -4.48
CA HIS A 52 3.37 -6.78 -4.50
C HIS A 52 3.53 -7.71 -5.70
N LEU A 53 4.50 -7.43 -6.56
CA LEU A 53 4.78 -8.26 -7.72
C LEU A 53 5.54 -9.52 -7.31
N VAL A 54 5.02 -10.68 -7.70
CA VAL A 54 5.67 -11.97 -7.48
C VAL A 54 6.09 -12.53 -8.86
N PRO A 55 7.39 -12.65 -9.15
CA PRO A 55 7.85 -13.04 -10.47
C PRO A 55 7.38 -14.45 -10.85
N ASN A 56 7.14 -14.70 -12.14
CA ASN A 56 6.61 -15.96 -12.70
C ASN A 56 5.22 -16.33 -12.16
N LYS A 57 4.46 -15.37 -11.64
CA LYS A 57 3.05 -15.53 -11.27
C LYS A 57 2.17 -14.63 -12.11
N SER A 58 0.87 -14.93 -12.11
CA SER A 58 -0.15 -14.04 -12.64
C SER A 58 -0.33 -12.85 -11.69
N LEU A 59 -0.11 -11.64 -12.21
CA LEU A 59 -0.39 -10.39 -11.51
C LEU A 59 -1.81 -9.95 -11.85
N GLU A 60 -2.66 -9.85 -10.84
CA GLU A 60 -4.05 -9.44 -10.97
C GLU A 60 -4.23 -8.03 -10.37
N ILE A 61 -4.66 -7.09 -11.21
CA ILE A 61 -4.82 -5.68 -10.86
C ILE A 61 -6.32 -5.36 -10.89
N PRO A 62 -6.97 -5.22 -9.72
CA PRO A 62 -8.40 -4.97 -9.64
C PRO A 62 -8.73 -3.54 -10.12
N CYS A 63 -9.88 -3.39 -10.78
CA CYS A 63 -10.41 -2.09 -11.17
C CYS A 63 -11.95 -2.09 -11.11
N GLU A 64 -12.50 -1.32 -10.17
CA GLU A 64 -13.96 -1.19 -9.95
C GLU A 64 -14.67 -0.54 -11.16
N LEU A 65 -13.96 0.26 -11.95
CA LEU A 65 -14.53 0.82 -13.19
C LEU A 65 -14.86 -0.29 -14.19
N SER A 66 -14.02 -1.34 -14.23
CA SER A 66 -14.19 -2.49 -15.13
C SER A 66 -15.31 -3.42 -14.67
N SER A 67 -15.59 -3.50 -13.37
CA SER A 67 -16.71 -4.33 -12.86
C SER A 67 -18.09 -3.77 -13.23
N SER A 68 -18.19 -2.50 -13.62
CA SER A 68 -19.45 -1.87 -14.05
C SER A 68 -19.89 -2.22 -15.47
N GLY A 69 -19.22 -3.17 -16.15
CA GLY A 69 -19.51 -3.57 -17.53
C GLY A 69 -19.10 -2.53 -18.58
N ARG A 70 -18.42 -1.46 -18.16
CA ARG A 70 -17.89 -0.41 -19.03
C ARG A 70 -16.53 -0.83 -19.57
N SER A 71 -16.25 -0.46 -20.82
CA SER A 71 -14.90 -0.50 -21.37
C SER A 71 -14.00 0.48 -20.60
N VAL A 72 -12.86 -0.04 -20.13
CA VAL A 72 -11.81 0.74 -19.49
C VAL A 72 -10.54 0.64 -20.33
N THR A 73 -9.80 1.73 -20.38
CA THR A 73 -8.46 1.78 -20.99
C THR A 73 -7.44 1.64 -19.88
N TRP A 74 -6.50 0.72 -20.04
CA TRP A 74 -5.43 0.50 -19.09
C TRP A 74 -4.16 1.23 -19.52
N TYR A 75 -3.46 1.80 -18.55
CA TYR A 75 -2.17 2.46 -18.74
C TYR A 75 -1.17 1.90 -17.73
N LYS A 76 0.10 1.77 -18.12
CA LYS A 76 1.24 1.48 -17.25
C LYS A 76 2.25 2.60 -17.40
N ASP A 77 2.55 3.31 -16.32
CA ASP A 77 3.54 4.40 -16.33
C ASP A 77 3.29 5.42 -17.48
N ASP A 78 2.02 5.77 -17.68
CA ASP A 78 1.49 6.63 -18.76
C ASP A 78 1.41 6.02 -20.17
N ASP A 79 1.94 4.81 -20.39
CA ASP A 79 1.81 4.08 -21.66
C ASP A 79 0.53 3.25 -21.73
N VAL A 80 -0.17 3.28 -22.88
CA VAL A 80 -1.40 2.50 -23.07
C VAL A 80 -1.10 1.01 -23.18
N LEU A 81 -1.75 0.22 -22.32
CA LEU A 81 -1.69 -1.24 -22.39
C LEU A 81 -2.74 -1.77 -23.35
N SER A 82 -2.29 -2.54 -24.33
CA SER A 82 -3.16 -3.22 -25.29
C SER A 82 -3.41 -4.67 -24.88
N GLN A 83 -4.64 -5.15 -25.10
CA GLN A 83 -4.97 -6.55 -24.89
C GLN A 83 -4.11 -7.43 -25.81
N GLY A 84 -3.53 -8.50 -25.25
CA GLY A 84 -2.69 -9.42 -26.03
C GLY A 84 -1.27 -8.92 -26.27
N ASP A 85 -0.83 -7.82 -25.64
CA ASP A 85 0.58 -7.42 -25.66
C ASP A 85 1.47 -8.57 -25.16
N GLY A 86 2.29 -9.10 -26.06
CA GLY A 86 3.11 -10.30 -25.84
C GLY A 86 2.34 -11.57 -25.46
N GLY A 87 1.00 -11.63 -25.66
CA GLY A 87 0.13 -12.74 -25.24
C GLY A 87 -0.02 -12.91 -23.72
N ARG A 88 0.59 -12.04 -22.93
CA ARG A 88 0.59 -12.11 -21.45
C ARG A 88 -0.50 -11.27 -20.80
N ILE A 89 -0.97 -10.23 -21.48
CA ILE A 89 -1.93 -9.26 -20.95
C ILE A 89 -3.36 -9.67 -21.30
N ARG A 90 -4.20 -9.85 -20.28
CA ARG A 90 -5.63 -10.18 -20.40
C ARG A 90 -6.48 -9.21 -19.60
N ILE A 91 -7.25 -8.37 -20.29
CA ILE A 91 -8.20 -7.44 -19.68
C ILE A 91 -9.53 -8.17 -19.48
N GLN A 92 -10.04 -8.19 -18.25
CA GLN A 92 -11.28 -8.89 -17.86
C GLN A 92 -12.22 -7.94 -17.10
N PRO A 93 -13.54 -8.20 -17.09
CA PRO A 93 -14.47 -7.43 -16.28
C PRO A 93 -14.09 -7.54 -14.80
N GLY A 94 -13.65 -6.41 -14.22
CA GLY A 94 -13.20 -6.30 -12.84
C GLY A 94 -11.69 -6.13 -12.65
N GLY A 95 -10.87 -6.27 -13.71
CA GLY A 95 -9.42 -6.11 -13.56
C GLY A 95 -8.56 -6.45 -14.78
N LEU A 96 -7.26 -6.27 -14.60
CA LEU A 96 -6.22 -6.65 -15.56
C LEU A 96 -5.41 -7.82 -15.02
N GLU A 97 -5.22 -8.86 -15.83
CA GLU A 97 -4.33 -9.99 -15.55
C GLU A 97 -3.09 -9.90 -16.43
N ILE A 98 -1.90 -10.01 -15.83
CA ILE A 98 -0.61 -10.13 -16.52
C ILE A 98 0.02 -11.46 -16.14
N ARG A 99 0.12 -12.38 -17.10
CA ARG A 99 0.78 -13.68 -16.92
C ARG A 99 2.29 -13.54 -17.01
N ASP A 100 3.01 -14.48 -16.39
CA ASP A 100 4.47 -14.50 -16.37
C ASP A 100 5.05 -13.12 -15.99
N SER A 101 4.60 -12.62 -14.83
CA SER A 101 5.02 -11.30 -14.36
C SER A 101 6.53 -11.27 -14.08
N LYS A 102 7.15 -10.14 -14.43
CA LYS A 102 8.58 -9.88 -14.31
C LYS A 102 8.80 -8.69 -13.40
N SER A 103 10.00 -8.55 -12.84
CA SER A 103 10.37 -7.36 -12.07
C SER A 103 10.19 -6.05 -12.86
N SER A 104 10.36 -6.09 -14.18
CA SER A 104 10.10 -4.97 -15.10
C SER A 104 8.62 -4.61 -15.27
N ASP A 105 7.70 -5.49 -14.89
CA ASP A 105 6.27 -5.20 -14.89
C ASP A 105 5.88 -4.37 -13.65
N ALA A 106 6.79 -4.10 -12.70
CA ALA A 106 6.56 -3.12 -11.65
C ALA A 106 6.33 -1.72 -12.24
N GLY A 107 5.47 -0.92 -11.62
CA GLY A 107 5.07 0.39 -12.13
C GLY A 107 3.72 0.84 -11.61
N THR A 108 3.22 1.95 -12.15
CA THR A 108 1.89 2.49 -11.81
C THR A 108 0.89 2.17 -12.91
N TYR A 109 -0.14 1.41 -12.58
CA TYR A 109 -1.20 1.01 -13.49
C TYR A 109 -2.43 1.88 -13.28
N THR A 110 -2.91 2.54 -14.33
CA THR A 110 -4.12 3.38 -14.27
C THR A 110 -5.20 2.79 -15.16
N CYS A 111 -6.37 2.48 -14.60
CA CYS A 111 -7.55 2.16 -15.39
C CYS A 111 -8.42 3.40 -15.55
N LEU A 112 -8.68 3.78 -16.79
CA LEU A 112 -9.47 4.96 -17.15
C LEU A 112 -10.80 4.52 -17.75
N GLY A 113 -11.90 4.91 -17.13
CA GLY A 113 -13.25 4.62 -17.61
C GLY A 113 -13.77 5.67 -18.59
N SER A 114 -14.73 5.26 -19.42
CA SER A 114 -15.53 6.16 -20.26
C SER A 114 -16.27 7.18 -19.38
N GLY A 115 -15.76 8.41 -19.29
CA GLY A 115 -16.27 9.47 -18.42
C GLY A 115 -15.21 10.27 -17.66
N GLY A 116 -13.92 9.99 -17.85
CA GLY A 116 -12.81 10.73 -17.21
C GLY A 116 -12.54 10.31 -15.77
N MET A 117 -13.21 9.26 -15.28
CA MET A 117 -12.94 8.67 -13.97
C MET A 117 -11.81 7.64 -14.14
N GLY A 118 -10.74 7.77 -13.36
CA GLY A 118 -9.57 6.89 -13.40
C GLY A 118 -9.17 6.40 -12.01
N VAL A 119 -8.74 5.14 -11.92
CA VAL A 119 -8.20 4.53 -10.70
C VAL A 119 -6.77 4.09 -10.95
N SER A 120 -5.85 4.49 -10.08
CA SER A 120 -4.42 4.17 -10.19
C SER A 120 -3.99 3.20 -9.08
N VAL A 121 -3.30 2.14 -9.47
CA VAL A 121 -2.80 1.05 -8.65
C VAL A 121 -1.29 0.97 -8.84
N SER A 122 -0.52 1.08 -7.77
CA SER A 122 0.94 0.96 -7.81
C SER A 122 1.36 -0.48 -7.56
N VAL A 123 2.21 -1.02 -8.43
CA VAL A 123 2.75 -2.38 -8.32
C VAL A 123 4.23 -2.27 -7.95
N ALA A 124 4.57 -2.71 -6.74
CA ALA A 124 5.93 -2.71 -6.24
C ALA A 124 6.69 -3.95 -6.73
N ALA A 125 7.94 -3.76 -7.16
CA ALA A 125 8.83 -4.86 -7.50
C ALA A 125 9.11 -5.75 -6.26
N PRO A 126 9.38 -7.06 -6.45
CA PRO A 126 9.85 -7.90 -5.36
C PRO A 126 11.15 -7.32 -4.79
N ILE A 127 11.29 -7.39 -3.47
CA ILE A 127 12.54 -6.98 -2.81
C ILE A 127 13.61 -7.96 -3.28
N ALA A 128 14.52 -7.48 -4.13
CA ALA A 128 15.73 -8.21 -4.47
C ALA A 128 16.57 -8.28 -3.19
N ILE A 129 16.56 -9.44 -2.52
CA ILE A 129 17.59 -9.74 -1.53
C ILE A 129 18.84 -10.04 -2.35
N GLU A 130 19.58 -8.99 -2.69
CA GLU A 130 20.93 -9.16 -3.23
C GLU A 130 21.72 -9.97 -2.19
N PRO A 131 22.24 -11.17 -2.50
CA PRO A 131 23.20 -11.79 -1.61
C PRO A 131 24.36 -10.80 -1.49
N MET A 132 24.77 -10.49 -0.26
CA MET A 132 25.99 -9.72 -0.01
C MET A 132 27.08 -10.29 -0.93
N PRO A 133 27.78 -9.47 -1.74
CA PRO A 133 28.81 -9.98 -2.61
C PRO A 133 29.78 -10.80 -1.76
N ALA A 134 29.85 -12.10 -2.02
CA ALA A 134 30.72 -13.02 -1.30
C ALA A 134 32.12 -12.41 -1.35
N TYR A 135 32.65 -12.05 -0.17
CA TYR A 135 33.96 -11.46 0.00
C TYR A 135 34.98 -12.26 -0.80
N GLN A 136 35.37 -11.75 -1.96
CA GLN A 136 36.38 -12.36 -2.81
C GLN A 136 37.72 -12.07 -2.17
N ASN A 137 38.09 -12.97 -1.25
CA ASN A 137 39.44 -13.33 -0.83
C ASN A 137 40.52 -12.46 -1.48
N ALA A 138 40.79 -11.32 -0.83
CA ALA A 138 41.94 -10.50 -1.11
C ALA A 138 43.18 -11.36 -0.88
N LYS A 139 43.87 -11.71 -1.98
CA LYS A 139 45.26 -12.15 -1.93
C LYS A 139 46.06 -11.00 -1.34
N VAL A 140 46.50 -11.17 -0.10
CA VAL A 140 47.59 -10.36 0.46
C VAL A 140 48.85 -10.83 -0.26
N CYS A 141 49.52 -9.89 -0.93
CA CYS A 141 50.82 -10.09 -1.57
C CYS A 141 51.89 -10.49 -0.54
#